data_AF-A0A355TX57-F1
#
_entry.id   AF-A0A355TX57-F1
#
_cell.length_a   1.000
_cell.length_b   1.000
_cell.length_c   1.000
_cell.angle_alpha   90.00
_cell.angle_beta   90.00
_cell.angle_gamma   90.00
#
_symmetry.space_group_name_H-M   'P 1'
#
loop_
_entity.id
_entity.type
_entity.pdbx_description
1 polymer ?
#
loop_
_entity_poly.entity_id
_entity_poly.type
_entity_poly.pdbx_seq_one_letter_code
_entity_poly.pdbx_strand_id
1 'polypeptide(L)'
;HLINLKKLKYKYPDDFSDFISVLKSSYYESLPINDFKGNHLVYLNSCTGINLDAVKLLYTSQNFSYGTKALEEEIVATSAIESIDFNRDSVRNIMKGFAPKDEEENRIFGLKQGFEFISDKSNKITEENIYKLYMMTIGNFLDDEDKLKQDNYYRHDTVFVMSHKVEHSGIDYKKLPEYMKAFVEFANANDKINDLLKATMLH
;
A
#
# COMPACT_ATOMS: atom_id res chain seq x y z
N HIS A 1 -9.63 14.08 -5.84
CA HIS A 1 -10.29 14.74 -6.98
C HIS A 1 -9.27 15.57 -7.77
N LEU A 2 -8.70 15.04 -8.84
CA LEU A 2 -7.97 15.87 -9.82
C LEU A 2 -8.94 16.89 -10.41
N ILE A 3 -8.52 18.15 -10.48
CA ILE A 3 -9.30 19.27 -11.01
C ILE A 3 -9.83 18.89 -12.39
N ASN A 4 -11.16 18.87 -12.56
CA ASN A 4 -11.76 18.63 -13.87
C ASN A 4 -11.64 19.91 -14.71
N LEU A 5 -10.44 20.13 -15.28
CA LEU A 5 -10.10 21.31 -16.05
C LEU A 5 -11.04 21.49 -17.25
N LYS A 6 -11.65 20.42 -17.79
CA LYS A 6 -12.66 20.53 -18.86
C LYS A 6 -13.88 21.36 -18.44
N LYS A 7 -14.22 21.41 -17.15
CA LYS A 7 -15.31 22.26 -16.65
C LYS A 7 -15.00 23.75 -16.73
N LEU A 8 -13.74 24.15 -16.94
CA LEU A 8 -13.34 25.55 -17.10
C LEU A 8 -13.44 26.04 -18.55
N LYS A 9 -13.81 25.17 -19.50
CA LYS A 9 -13.91 25.52 -20.93
C LYS A 9 -14.81 26.73 -21.20
N TYR A 10 -15.82 27.00 -20.36
CA TYR A 10 -16.69 28.17 -20.51
C TYR A 10 -15.99 29.52 -20.21
N LYS A 11 -14.81 29.48 -19.56
CA LYS A 11 -14.07 30.67 -19.09
C LYS A 11 -12.82 30.96 -19.91
N TYR A 12 -12.45 30.09 -20.85
CA TYR A 12 -11.22 30.15 -21.63
C TYR A 12 -11.49 29.93 -23.13
N PRO A 13 -10.59 30.39 -24.04
CA PRO A 13 -10.82 30.34 -25.48
C PRO A 13 -10.85 28.90 -26.06
N ASP A 14 -11.21 28.78 -27.35
CA ASP A 14 -11.39 27.48 -28.03
C ASP A 14 -10.13 26.59 -28.03
N ASP A 15 -8.96 27.19 -27.87
CA ASP A 15 -7.63 26.56 -27.75
C ASP A 15 -7.33 25.99 -26.36
N PHE A 16 -8.23 26.14 -25.39
CA PHE A 16 -8.02 25.68 -24.03
C PHE A 16 -7.77 24.16 -23.95
N SER A 17 -8.36 23.37 -24.86
CA SER A 17 -8.08 21.93 -24.93
C SER A 17 -6.63 21.63 -25.29
N ASP A 18 -6.07 22.41 -26.23
CA ASP A 18 -4.68 22.26 -26.68
C ASP A 18 -3.73 22.74 -25.58
N PHE A 19 -4.04 23.86 -24.92
CA PHE A 19 -3.31 24.32 -23.74
C PHE A 19 -3.25 23.26 -22.63
N ILE A 20 -4.38 22.61 -22.32
CA ILE A 20 -4.41 21.50 -21.36
C ILE A 20 -3.56 20.34 -21.86
N SER A 21 -3.59 19.99 -23.14
CA SER A 21 -2.74 18.91 -23.66
C SER A 21 -1.25 19.19 -23.50
N VAL A 22 -0.82 20.43 -23.75
CA VAL A 22 0.56 20.88 -23.55
C VAL A 22 0.92 20.81 -22.06
N LEU A 23 0.08 21.35 -21.17
CA LEU A 23 0.27 21.25 -19.72
C LEU A 23 0.43 19.80 -19.24
N LYS A 24 -0.43 18.90 -19.72
CA LYS A 24 -0.31 17.48 -19.37
C LYS A 24 1.02 16.91 -19.85
N SER A 25 1.41 17.18 -21.10
CA SER A 25 2.68 16.67 -21.64
C SER A 25 3.92 17.26 -20.95
N SER A 26 3.83 18.47 -20.42
CA SER A 26 4.95 19.16 -19.79
C SER A 26 5.14 18.81 -18.31
N TYR A 27 4.07 18.43 -17.61
CA TYR A 27 4.11 18.23 -16.16
C TYR A 27 3.78 16.81 -15.70
N TYR A 28 3.08 16.00 -16.50
CA TYR A 28 2.73 14.63 -16.12
C TYR A 28 3.77 13.64 -16.62
N GLU A 29 4.26 12.83 -15.70
CA GLU A 29 5.02 11.63 -16.02
C GLU A 29 4.12 10.41 -15.88
N SER A 30 4.11 9.58 -16.93
CA SER A 30 3.30 8.36 -16.98
C SER A 30 3.98 7.23 -16.22
N LEU A 31 3.19 6.53 -15.41
CA LEU A 31 3.61 5.31 -14.72
C LEU A 31 3.28 4.08 -15.59
N PRO A 32 4.06 2.99 -15.47
CA PRO A 32 3.80 1.73 -16.19
C PRO A 32 2.66 0.91 -15.55
N ILE A 33 1.72 1.57 -14.89
CA ILE A 33 0.55 0.96 -14.23
C ILE A 33 -0.71 1.75 -14.59
N ASN A 34 -1.84 1.05 -14.62
CA ASN A 34 -3.12 1.60 -15.07
C ASN A 34 -4.10 1.84 -13.90
N ASP A 35 -4.99 2.81 -14.08
CA ASP A 35 -6.17 3.00 -13.25
C ASP A 35 -7.22 1.91 -13.53
N PHE A 36 -8.31 1.89 -12.76
CA PHE A 36 -9.38 0.90 -12.91
C PHE A 36 -10.16 1.01 -14.23
N LYS A 37 -9.92 2.07 -15.02
CA LYS A 37 -10.48 2.30 -16.36
C LYS A 37 -9.49 1.95 -17.48
N GLY A 38 -8.27 1.51 -17.14
CA GLY A 38 -7.23 1.13 -18.09
C GLY A 38 -6.38 2.31 -18.59
N ASN A 39 -6.50 3.50 -18.00
CA ASN A 39 -5.63 4.63 -18.35
C ASN A 39 -4.36 4.57 -17.51
N HIS A 40 -3.22 4.95 -18.09
CA HIS A 40 -1.98 5.08 -17.31
C HIS A 40 -2.16 6.06 -16.14
N LEU A 41 -1.71 5.64 -14.96
CA LEU A 41 -1.54 6.55 -13.84
C LEU A 41 -0.42 7.54 -14.16
N VAL A 42 -0.55 8.76 -13.65
CA VAL A 42 0.41 9.83 -13.88
C VAL A 42 0.75 10.52 -12.57
N TYR A 43 1.96 11.07 -12.48
CA TYR A 43 2.37 11.89 -11.36
C TYR A 43 3.02 13.20 -11.82
N LEU A 44 3.04 14.17 -10.91
CA LEU A 44 3.57 15.52 -11.12
C LEU A 44 4.98 15.63 -10.54
N ASN A 45 6.02 15.30 -11.32
CA ASN A 45 7.41 15.33 -10.86
C ASN A 45 7.82 16.72 -10.30
N SER A 46 7.30 17.81 -10.85
CA SER A 46 7.56 19.17 -10.35
C SER A 46 7.02 19.46 -8.95
N CYS A 47 6.10 18.63 -8.44
CA CYS A 47 5.46 18.80 -7.13
C CYS A 47 5.92 17.77 -6.09
N THR A 48 6.79 16.82 -6.47
CA THR A 48 7.31 15.78 -5.57
C THR A 48 8.52 16.26 -4.78
N GLY A 49 8.39 17.43 -4.13
CA GLY A 49 9.42 17.94 -3.22
C GLY A 49 9.58 16.98 -2.04
N ILE A 50 10.59 16.13 -2.08
CA ILE A 50 10.85 15.16 -1.02
C ILE A 50 11.48 15.90 0.16
N ASN A 51 10.92 15.71 1.36
CA ASN A 51 11.55 16.17 2.58
C ASN A 51 12.81 15.33 2.86
N LEU A 52 13.97 15.90 2.51
CA LEU A 52 15.27 15.23 2.64
C LEU A 52 15.62 14.88 4.10
N ASP A 53 15.08 15.60 5.09
CA ASP A 53 15.36 15.30 6.49
C ASP A 53 14.59 14.05 6.96
N ALA A 54 13.36 13.87 6.48
CA ALA A 54 12.62 12.62 6.69
C ALA A 54 13.35 11.43 6.06
N VAL A 55 13.88 11.61 4.84
CA VAL A 55 14.69 10.59 4.15
C VAL A 55 15.94 10.24 4.96
N LYS A 56 16.69 11.24 5.43
CA LYS A 56 17.88 11.00 6.26
C LYS A 56 17.55 10.25 7.55
N LEU A 57 16.44 10.60 8.21
CA LEU A 57 15.99 9.91 9.42
C LEU A 57 15.71 8.43 9.16
N LEU A 58 15.07 8.10 8.03
CA LEU A 58 14.78 6.71 7.63
C LEU A 58 16.05 5.91 7.33
N TYR A 59 17.06 6.53 6.71
CA TYR A 59 18.34 5.86 6.41
C TYR A 59 19.34 5.84 7.58
N THR A 60 19.06 6.55 8.68
CA THR A 60 19.96 6.57 9.85
C THR A 60 19.88 5.21 10.54
N SER A 61 21.04 4.58 10.82
CA SER A 61 21.09 3.32 11.55
C SER A 61 20.47 3.48 12.94
N GLN A 62 19.31 2.86 13.15
CA GLN A 62 18.59 2.90 14.41
C GLN A 62 19.08 1.80 15.35
N ASN A 63 19.13 2.08 16.65
CA ASN A 63 19.45 1.07 17.66
C ASN A 63 18.36 -0.02 17.73
N PHE A 64 18.71 -1.23 18.17
CA PHE A 64 17.75 -2.33 18.32
C PHE A 64 16.54 -1.97 19.20
N SER A 65 16.76 -1.21 20.28
CA SER A 65 15.68 -0.71 21.15
C SER A 65 14.72 0.26 20.44
N TYR A 66 15.22 1.03 19.47
CA TYR A 66 14.39 1.88 18.62
C TYR A 66 13.54 1.01 17.68
N GLY A 67 14.11 -0.05 17.10
CA GLY A 67 13.40 -1.00 16.25
C GLY A 67 12.23 -1.68 16.96
N THR A 68 12.44 -2.18 18.18
CA THR A 68 11.36 -2.81 18.97
C THR A 68 10.25 -1.82 19.32
N LYS A 69 10.60 -0.58 19.65
CA LYS A 69 9.62 0.45 20.00
C LYS A 69 8.84 0.94 18.77
N ALA A 70 9.53 1.15 17.65
CA ALA A 70 8.89 1.52 16.38
C ALA A 70 7.94 0.41 15.90
N LEU A 71 8.33 -0.86 16.04
CA LEU A 71 7.48 -2.00 15.72
C LEU A 71 6.24 -2.09 16.63
N GLU A 72 6.39 -1.84 17.94
CA GLU A 72 5.25 -1.72 18.87
C GLU A 72 4.31 -0.59 18.43
N GLU A 73 4.84 0.60 18.14
CA GLU A 73 4.05 1.76 17.71
C GLU A 73 3.34 1.52 16.37
N GLU A 74 4.01 0.86 15.43
CA GLU A 74 3.44 0.52 14.13
C GLU A 74 2.27 -0.48 14.28
N ILE A 75 2.45 -1.57 15.02
CA ILE A 75 1.37 -2.55 15.25
C ILE A 75 0.17 -1.91 15.93
N VAL A 76 0.41 -1.05 16.92
CA VAL A 76 -0.64 -0.28 17.60
C VAL A 76 -1.38 0.64 16.62
N ALA A 77 -0.64 1.35 15.73
CA ALA A 77 -1.22 2.26 14.76
C ALA A 77 -2.00 1.52 13.66
N THR A 78 -1.43 0.49 13.05
CA THR A 78 -2.08 -0.35 12.04
C THR A 78 -3.37 -0.95 12.59
N SER A 79 -3.32 -1.52 13.79
CA SER A 79 -4.50 -2.15 14.40
C SER A 79 -5.61 -1.14 14.71
N ALA A 80 -5.25 0.10 15.10
CA ALA A 80 -6.21 1.17 15.33
C ALA A 80 -6.89 1.66 14.04
N ILE A 81 -6.18 1.67 12.91
CA ILE A 81 -6.75 2.01 11.60
C ILE A 81 -7.73 0.91 11.15
N GLU A 82 -7.34 -0.35 11.29
CA GLU A 82 -8.12 -1.52 10.87
C GLU A 82 -9.25 -1.89 11.85
N SER A 83 -9.47 -1.10 12.91
CA SER A 83 -10.47 -1.37 13.96
C SER A 83 -10.33 -2.75 14.61
N ILE A 84 -9.10 -3.24 14.75
CA ILE A 84 -8.79 -4.47 15.47
C ILE A 84 -8.70 -4.11 16.95
N ASP A 85 -9.44 -4.80 17.81
CA ASP A 85 -9.27 -4.68 19.26
C ASP A 85 -7.91 -5.26 19.67
N PHE A 86 -7.09 -4.49 20.36
CA PHE A 86 -5.81 -4.96 20.90
C PHE A 86 -5.48 -4.35 22.26
N ASN A 87 -4.77 -5.09 23.10
CA ASN A 87 -4.12 -4.57 24.29
C ASN A 87 -2.62 -4.26 24.05
N ARG A 88 -2.19 -3.04 24.41
CA ARG A 88 -0.77 -2.63 24.30
C ARG A 88 0.18 -3.52 25.10
N ASP A 89 -0.26 -4.03 26.24
CA ASP A 89 0.56 -4.95 27.03
C ASP A 89 0.71 -6.31 26.34
N SER A 90 -0.30 -6.76 25.62
CA SER A 90 -0.24 -7.96 24.77
C SER A 90 0.77 -7.76 23.64
N VAL A 91 0.76 -6.60 22.95
CA VAL A 91 1.79 -6.25 21.95
C VAL A 91 3.20 -6.33 22.54
N ARG A 92 3.42 -5.73 23.71
CA ARG A 92 4.72 -5.76 24.40
C ARG A 92 5.16 -7.16 24.78
N ASN A 93 4.24 -8.02 25.22
CA ASN A 93 4.55 -9.40 25.57
C ASN A 93 5.03 -10.17 24.33
N ILE A 94 4.32 -10.04 23.22
CA ILE A 94 4.71 -10.66 21.96
C ILE A 94 6.09 -10.15 21.49
N MET A 95 6.36 -8.84 21.59
CA MET A 95 7.68 -8.27 21.25
C MET A 95 8.82 -8.79 22.14
N LYS A 96 8.52 -9.13 23.41
CA LYS A 96 9.49 -9.74 24.34
C LYS A 96 9.71 -11.24 24.10
N GLY A 97 8.98 -11.85 23.18
CA GLY A 97 9.10 -13.27 22.84
C GLY A 97 8.22 -14.20 23.67
N PHE A 98 7.21 -13.68 24.37
CA PHE A 98 6.19 -14.53 24.97
C PHE A 98 5.32 -15.19 23.90
N ALA A 99 4.91 -16.44 24.14
CA ALA A 99 3.97 -17.14 23.25
C ALA A 99 2.57 -16.52 23.36
N PRO A 100 1.83 -16.42 22.23
CA PRO A 100 0.46 -15.92 22.23
C PRO A 100 -0.46 -16.85 23.01
N LYS A 101 -1.40 -16.27 23.77
CA LYS A 101 -2.30 -17.02 24.66
C LYS A 101 -3.70 -17.20 24.10
N ASP A 102 -4.11 -16.35 23.17
CA ASP A 102 -5.46 -16.30 22.59
C ASP A 102 -5.40 -15.86 21.12
N GLU A 103 -6.57 -15.77 20.48
CA GLU A 103 -6.68 -15.38 19.06
C GLU A 103 -6.22 -13.95 18.80
N GLU A 104 -6.44 -13.03 19.74
CA GLU A 104 -5.99 -11.63 19.65
C GLU A 104 -4.45 -11.56 19.64
N GLU A 105 -3.80 -12.21 20.60
CA GLU A 105 -2.34 -12.29 20.66
C GLU A 105 -1.75 -13.04 19.45
N ASN A 106 -2.48 -14.02 18.89
CA ASN A 106 -2.07 -14.69 17.66
C ASN A 106 -2.07 -13.73 16.46
N ARG A 107 -3.05 -12.83 16.34
CA ARG A 107 -3.06 -11.78 15.30
C ARG A 107 -1.89 -10.82 15.44
N ILE A 108 -1.62 -10.36 16.67
CA ILE A 108 -0.44 -9.53 16.99
C ILE A 108 0.86 -10.25 16.61
N PHE A 109 0.95 -11.55 16.92
CA PHE A 109 2.09 -12.37 16.55
C PHE A 109 2.24 -12.51 15.02
N GLY A 110 1.15 -12.70 14.28
CA GLY A 110 1.15 -12.68 12.82
C GLY A 110 1.67 -11.37 12.24
N LEU A 111 1.25 -10.23 12.79
CA LEU A 111 1.77 -8.90 12.40
C LEU A 111 3.28 -8.79 12.66
N LYS A 112 3.75 -9.21 13.84
CA LYS A 112 5.19 -9.26 14.16
C LYS A 112 5.97 -10.05 13.10
N GLN A 113 5.49 -11.25 12.76
CA GLN A 113 6.13 -12.09 11.75
C GLN A 113 6.11 -11.41 10.37
N GLY A 114 5.03 -10.71 10.02
CA GLY A 114 4.94 -9.93 8.78
C GLY A 114 5.99 -8.83 8.71
N PHE A 115 6.21 -8.09 9.80
CA PHE A 115 7.28 -7.08 9.87
C PHE A 115 8.66 -7.70 9.75
N GLU A 116 8.90 -8.83 10.42
CA GLU A 116 10.15 -9.59 10.29
C GLU A 116 10.36 -10.06 8.84
N PHE A 117 9.29 -10.51 8.17
CA PHE A 117 9.31 -10.94 6.78
C PHE A 117 9.69 -9.81 5.82
N ILE A 118 9.10 -8.63 5.93
CA ILE A 118 9.44 -7.49 5.04
C ILE A 118 10.80 -6.86 5.36
N SER A 119 11.32 -7.07 6.57
CA SER A 119 12.66 -6.57 6.95
C SER A 119 13.80 -7.31 6.25
N ASP A 120 13.56 -8.56 5.81
CA ASP A 120 14.52 -9.33 5.03
C ASP A 120 14.47 -8.94 3.54
N LYS A 121 15.56 -8.32 3.07
CA LYS A 121 15.74 -7.87 1.68
C LYS A 121 15.76 -8.99 0.64
N SER A 122 15.86 -10.25 1.07
CA SER A 122 15.72 -11.43 0.22
C SER A 122 14.26 -11.64 -0.21
N ASN A 123 13.30 -11.21 0.60
CA ASN A 123 11.87 -11.26 0.31
C ASN A 123 11.49 -10.13 -0.64
N LYS A 124 11.71 -10.34 -1.94
CA LYS A 124 11.30 -9.40 -2.98
C LYS A 124 9.78 -9.24 -3.02
N ILE A 125 9.31 -8.09 -3.48
CA ILE A 125 7.89 -7.86 -3.72
C ILE A 125 7.48 -8.72 -4.91
N THR A 126 6.86 -9.88 -4.65
CA THR A 126 6.35 -10.80 -5.67
C THR A 126 4.91 -11.16 -5.32
N GLU A 127 4.12 -11.64 -6.27
CA GLU A 127 2.74 -12.08 -6.00
C GLU A 127 2.71 -13.16 -4.89
N GLU A 128 3.66 -14.10 -4.95
CA GLU A 128 3.82 -15.15 -3.94
C GLU A 128 4.16 -14.57 -2.54
N ASN A 129 5.08 -13.61 -2.46
CA ASN A 129 5.47 -13.03 -1.17
C ASN A 129 4.39 -12.09 -0.61
N ILE A 130 3.63 -11.40 -1.46
CA ILE A 130 2.45 -10.64 -1.05
C ILE A 130 1.39 -11.60 -0.47
N TYR A 131 1.14 -12.73 -1.14
CA TYR A 131 0.23 -13.75 -0.64
C TYR A 131 0.71 -14.33 0.70
N LYS A 132 1.98 -14.70 0.83
CA LYS A 132 2.57 -15.17 2.10
C LYS A 132 2.40 -14.15 3.22
N LEU A 133 2.69 -12.88 2.93
CA LEU A 133 2.52 -11.78 3.88
C LEU A 133 1.07 -11.67 4.32
N TYR A 134 0.11 -11.66 3.38
CA TYR A 134 -1.32 -11.64 3.69
C TYR A 134 -1.73 -12.81 4.59
N MET A 135 -1.33 -14.04 4.24
CA MET A 135 -1.69 -15.23 5.02
C MET A 135 -1.14 -15.17 6.44
N MET A 136 0.11 -14.71 6.59
CA MET A 136 0.81 -14.59 7.87
C MET A 136 0.18 -13.52 8.78
N THR A 137 -0.25 -12.38 8.21
CA THR A 137 -0.72 -11.24 9.01
C THR A 137 -2.23 -11.24 9.23
N ILE A 138 -3.02 -11.75 8.29
CA ILE A 138 -4.49 -11.63 8.30
C ILE A 138 -5.15 -12.95 7.91
N GLY A 139 -4.78 -13.55 6.77
CA GLY A 139 -5.54 -14.64 6.15
C GLY A 139 -5.66 -15.92 7.00
N ASN A 140 -4.72 -16.19 7.90
CA ASN A 140 -4.82 -17.30 8.84
C ASN A 140 -5.80 -17.07 10.00
N PHE A 141 -6.28 -15.83 10.18
CA PHE A 141 -7.17 -15.42 11.27
C PHE A 141 -8.57 -15.04 10.80
N LEU A 142 -8.85 -15.22 9.50
CA LEU A 142 -10.17 -15.04 8.89
C LEU A 142 -10.93 -16.35 8.85
N ASP A 143 -12.26 -16.25 8.88
CA ASP A 143 -13.16 -17.37 8.63
C ASP A 143 -13.02 -17.86 7.18
N ASP A 144 -13.36 -19.13 6.93
CA ASP A 144 -13.20 -19.76 5.62
C ASP A 144 -13.94 -19.02 4.48
N GLU A 145 -15.03 -18.32 4.81
CA GLU A 145 -15.81 -17.53 3.84
C GLU A 145 -15.09 -16.24 3.40
N ASP A 146 -14.33 -15.60 4.31
CA ASP A 146 -13.63 -14.34 4.05
C ASP A 146 -12.18 -14.56 3.58
N LYS A 147 -11.69 -15.80 3.70
CA LYS A 147 -10.35 -16.20 3.33
C LYS A 147 -10.19 -16.36 1.82
N LEU A 148 -8.97 -16.15 1.34
CA LEU A 148 -8.61 -16.54 -0.02
C LEU A 148 -8.81 -18.05 -0.21
N LYS A 149 -9.43 -18.41 -1.33
CA LYS A 149 -9.57 -19.81 -1.73
C LYS A 149 -8.21 -20.45 -1.89
N GLN A 150 -8.12 -21.74 -1.56
CA GLN A 150 -6.90 -22.51 -1.75
C GLN A 150 -6.35 -22.31 -3.17
N ASP A 151 -5.03 -22.15 -3.26
CA ASP A 151 -4.27 -21.93 -4.51
C ASP A 151 -4.65 -20.65 -5.30
N ASN A 152 -5.33 -19.69 -4.67
CA ASN A 152 -5.62 -18.38 -5.27
C ASN A 152 -4.91 -17.25 -4.53
N TYR A 153 -4.17 -16.43 -5.27
CA TYR A 153 -3.48 -15.25 -4.71
C TYR A 153 -4.40 -14.05 -4.46
N TYR A 154 -5.58 -14.04 -5.06
CA TYR A 154 -6.46 -12.88 -5.09
C TYR A 154 -7.88 -13.23 -4.70
N ARG A 155 -8.59 -12.22 -4.18
CA ARG A 155 -10.02 -12.35 -3.85
C ARG A 155 -10.82 -12.75 -5.09
N HIS A 156 -11.96 -13.36 -4.81
CA HIS A 156 -12.82 -13.98 -5.83
C HIS A 156 -14.22 -13.37 -5.89
N ASP A 157 -14.45 -12.26 -5.18
CA ASP A 157 -15.69 -11.50 -5.22
C ASP A 157 -15.41 -9.99 -5.13
N THR A 158 -16.46 -9.19 -5.29
CA THR A 158 -16.47 -7.74 -5.22
C THR A 158 -16.33 -7.29 -3.78
N VAL A 159 -15.47 -6.29 -3.56
CA VAL A 159 -15.32 -5.64 -2.25
C VAL A 159 -15.64 -4.17 -2.39
N PHE A 160 -16.20 -3.59 -1.33
CA PHE A 160 -16.48 -2.17 -1.24
C PHE A 160 -15.49 -1.53 -0.28
N VAL A 161 -14.79 -0.51 -0.76
CA VAL A 161 -13.89 0.28 0.08
C VAL A 161 -14.75 1.32 0.80
N MET A 162 -14.95 1.12 2.10
CA MET A 162 -15.66 2.08 2.93
C MET A 162 -14.72 3.21 3.32
N SER A 163 -14.97 4.41 2.80
CA SER A 163 -14.44 5.66 3.34
C SER A 163 -15.58 6.47 3.94
N HIS A 164 -15.31 7.33 4.92
CA HIS A 164 -16.28 8.12 5.70
C HIS A 164 -17.38 8.87 4.91
N LYS A 165 -17.34 8.91 3.57
CA LYS A 165 -18.43 9.46 2.75
C LYS A 165 -18.60 8.97 1.30
N VAL A 166 -17.91 7.92 0.83
CA VAL A 166 -18.21 7.34 -0.49
C VAL A 166 -17.89 5.84 -0.50
N GLU A 167 -18.87 5.02 -0.89
CA GLU A 167 -18.66 3.62 -1.28
C GLU A 167 -18.03 3.59 -2.68
N HIS A 168 -16.76 3.23 -2.77
CA HIS A 168 -16.15 2.91 -4.06
C HIS A 168 -15.95 1.40 -4.13
N SER A 169 -16.44 0.76 -5.20
CA SER A 169 -16.12 -0.64 -5.44
C SER A 169 -14.63 -0.76 -5.75
N GLY A 170 -13.97 -1.76 -5.18
CA GLY A 170 -12.63 -2.17 -5.62
C GLY A 170 -12.63 -2.55 -7.10
N ILE A 171 -11.44 -2.76 -7.67
CA ILE A 171 -11.31 -3.28 -9.04
C ILE A 171 -12.08 -4.60 -9.21
N ASP A 172 -12.58 -4.90 -10.42
CA ASP A 172 -13.14 -6.22 -10.70
C ASP A 172 -12.11 -7.30 -10.36
N TYR A 173 -12.50 -8.30 -9.56
CA TYR A 173 -11.60 -9.38 -9.13
C TYR A 173 -10.99 -10.14 -10.31
N LYS A 174 -11.69 -10.18 -11.46
CA LYS A 174 -11.21 -10.80 -12.70
C LYS A 174 -10.00 -10.10 -13.30
N LYS A 175 -9.80 -8.81 -12.97
CA LYS A 175 -8.67 -8.01 -13.45
C LYS A 175 -7.49 -8.01 -12.46
N LEU A 176 -7.68 -8.49 -11.23
CA LEU A 176 -6.62 -8.49 -10.21
C LEU A 176 -5.33 -9.18 -10.68
N PRO A 177 -5.35 -10.35 -11.35
CA PRO A 177 -4.11 -10.99 -11.79
C PRO A 177 -3.27 -10.11 -12.71
N GLU A 178 -3.91 -9.46 -13.70
CA GLU A 178 -3.23 -8.56 -14.63
C GLU A 178 -2.66 -7.33 -13.92
N TYR A 179 -3.46 -6.71 -13.05
CA TYR A 179 -3.07 -5.47 -12.37
C TYR A 179 -2.00 -5.71 -11.31
N MET A 180 -2.06 -6.82 -10.57
CA MET A 180 -1.07 -7.17 -9.58
C MET A 180 0.26 -7.59 -10.20
N LYS A 181 0.22 -8.23 -11.38
CA LYS A 181 1.43 -8.47 -12.16
C LYS A 181 2.11 -7.16 -12.56
N ALA A 182 1.35 -6.20 -13.12
CA ALA A 182 1.88 -4.88 -13.47
C ALA A 182 2.39 -4.11 -12.23
N PHE A 183 1.70 -4.24 -11.10
CA PHE A 183 2.11 -3.67 -9.82
C PHE A 183 3.46 -4.22 -9.34
N VAL A 184 3.61 -5.54 -9.34
CA VAL A 184 4.85 -6.23 -8.95
C VAL A 184 6.00 -5.88 -9.91
N GLU A 185 5.74 -5.83 -11.22
CA GLU A 185 6.71 -5.41 -12.22
C GLU A 185 7.17 -3.97 -11.96
N PHE A 186 6.24 -3.04 -11.69
CA PHE A 186 6.57 -1.66 -11.36
C PHE A 186 7.35 -1.54 -10.06
N ALA A 187 6.95 -2.25 -9.00
CA ALA A 187 7.62 -2.25 -7.70
C ALA A 187 9.10 -2.64 -7.82
N ASN A 188 9.42 -3.59 -8.71
CA ASN A 188 10.78 -4.08 -8.92
C ASN A 188 11.51 -3.40 -10.11
N ALA A 189 10.87 -2.46 -10.80
CA ALA A 189 11.48 -1.79 -11.95
C ALA A 189 12.74 -1.02 -11.54
N ASN A 190 13.80 -1.16 -12.35
CA ASN A 190 15.01 -0.35 -12.22
C ASN A 190 14.80 0.99 -12.93
N ASP A 191 13.98 1.84 -12.33
CA ASP A 191 13.72 3.20 -12.76
C ASP A 191 14.53 4.21 -11.93
N LYS A 192 14.38 5.51 -12.27
CA LYS A 192 15.08 6.60 -11.56
C LYS A 192 14.19 7.25 -10.48
N ILE A 193 13.07 6.62 -10.12
CA ILE A 193 12.15 7.16 -9.13
C ILE A 193 12.75 6.96 -7.75
N ASN A 194 12.70 8.00 -6.91
CA ASN A 194 13.17 7.91 -5.54
C ASN A 194 12.35 6.89 -4.73
N ASP A 195 13.00 6.08 -3.88
CA ASP A 195 12.34 5.03 -3.08
C ASP A 195 11.13 5.52 -2.27
N LEU A 196 11.20 6.70 -1.65
CA LEU A 196 10.09 7.24 -0.86
C LEU A 196 8.90 7.63 -1.75
N LEU A 197 9.20 8.21 -2.92
CA LEU A 197 8.17 8.54 -3.90
C LEU A 197 7.54 7.27 -4.48
N LYS A 198 8.36 6.26 -4.78
CA LYS A 198 7.92 4.96 -5.29
C LYS A 198 7.05 4.22 -4.26
N ALA A 199 7.46 4.20 -3.00
CA ALA A 199 6.64 3.67 -1.91
C ALA A 199 5.28 4.37 -1.80
N THR A 200 5.26 5.71 -1.94
CA THR A 200 4.01 6.49 -1.93
C THR A 200 3.11 6.19 -3.13
N MET A 201 3.68 5.85 -4.30
CA MET A 201 2.90 5.47 -5.49
C MET A 201 2.36 4.05 -5.43
N LEU A 202 3.06 3.15 -4.74
CA LEU A 202 2.63 1.76 -4.52
C LEU A 202 1.50 1.68 -3.49
N HIS A 203 1.48 2.60 -2.52
CA HIS A 203 0.39 2.75 -1.55
C HIS A 203 -0.82 3.47 -2.17
#